data_AF-A0A533US94-F1
#
_entry.id   AF-A0A533US94-F1
#
_cell.length_a   1.000
_cell.length_b   1.000
_cell.length_c   1.000
_cell.angle_alpha   90.00
_cell.angle_beta   90.00
_cell.angle_gamma   90.00
#
_symmetry.space_group_name_H-M   'P 1'
#
loop_
_entity.id
_entity.type
_entity.pdbx_description
1 polymer ?
#
loop_
_entity_poly.entity_id
_entity_poly.type
_entity_poly.pdbx_seq_one_letter_code
_entity_poly.pdbx_strand_id
1 'polypeptide(L)' 'MHDSEQDTFVQKNKNEQFCDLLETIGIEAETKEIGTDDVEKGDYYSGSFTNSPIMTTNHGCIKIKNANIDVVQVIQKG' A
#
# COMPACT_ATOMS: atom_id res chain seq x y z
N MET A 1 28.09 -21.84 -22.31
CA MET A 1 27.30 -20.61 -22.52
C MET A 1 26.38 -20.51 -21.32
N HIS A 2 26.55 -19.48 -20.49
CA HIS A 2 25.78 -19.27 -19.27
C HIS A 2 24.77 -18.16 -19.60
N ASP A 3 23.61 -18.54 -20.13
CA ASP A 3 22.49 -17.63 -20.29
C ASP A 3 21.83 -17.48 -18.91
N SER A 4 22.35 -16.54 -18.12
CA SER A 4 21.59 -15.98 -17.00
C SER A 4 20.52 -15.08 -17.62
N GLU A 5 19.34 -15.64 -17.85
CA GLU A 5 18.16 -14.87 -18.24
C GLU A 5 17.97 -13.71 -17.24
N GLN A 6 17.76 -12.50 -17.76
CA GLN A 6 17.57 -11.31 -16.94
C GLN A 6 16.27 -11.45 -16.15
N ASP A 7 16.34 -11.20 -14.84
CA ASP A 7 15.17 -11.09 -13.96
C ASP A 7 14.08 -10.29 -14.66
N THR A 8 12.97 -10.97 -14.95
CA THR A 8 11.82 -10.33 -15.58
C THR A 8 11.33 -9.28 -14.60
N PHE A 9 11.48 -8.00 -14.93
CA PHE A 9 10.94 -6.89 -14.14
C PHE A 9 9.42 -7.05 -14.07
N VAL A 10 8.94 -7.65 -12.99
CA VAL A 10 7.51 -7.70 -12.69
C VAL A 10 7.13 -6.28 -12.27
N GLN A 11 6.25 -5.64 -13.05
CA GLN A 11 5.75 -4.31 -12.76
C GLN A 11 4.83 -4.38 -11.54
N LYS A 12 5.43 -4.32 -10.34
CA LYS A 12 4.70 -4.34 -9.08
C LYS A 12 4.14 -2.98 -8.74
N ASN A 13 2.85 -2.93 -8.38
CA ASN A 13 2.23 -1.72 -7.85
C ASN A 13 2.80 -1.41 -6.45
N LYS A 14 2.71 -0.17 -5.98
CA LYS A 14 3.26 0.23 -4.67
C LYS A 14 2.74 -0.63 -3.53
N ASN A 15 1.45 -0.99 -3.55
CA ASN A 15 0.87 -1.82 -2.50
C ASN A 15 1.47 -3.23 -2.50
N GLU A 16 1.77 -3.79 -3.67
CA GLU A 16 2.41 -5.10 -3.78
C GLU A 16 3.85 -5.04 -3.26
N GLN A 17 4.58 -3.96 -3.55
CA GLN A 17 5.91 -3.74 -2.99
C GLN A 17 5.87 -3.63 -1.46
N PHE A 18 4.87 -2.96 -0.90
CA PHE A 18 4.67 -2.92 0.55
C PHE A 18 4.29 -4.28 1.12
N CYS A 19 3.47 -5.08 0.43
CA CYS A 19 3.21 -6.46 0.84
C CYS A 19 4.49 -7.30 0.89
N ASP A 20 5.36 -7.22 -0.13
CA ASP A 20 6.64 -7.94 -0.14
C ASP A 20 7.53 -7.53 1.06
N LEU A 21 7.57 -6.22 1.37
CA LEU A 21 8.32 -5.70 2.50
C LEU A 21 7.75 -6.18 3.84
N LEU A 22 6.42 -6.24 3.96
CA LEU A 22 5.74 -6.77 5.14
C LEU A 22 5.99 -8.27 5.29
N GLU A 23 5.98 -9.03 4.20
CA GLU A 23 6.29 -10.46 4.21
C GLU A 23 7.73 -10.72 4.66
N THR A 24 8.67 -9.86 4.25
CA THR A 24 10.09 -9.94 4.67
C THR A 24 10.27 -9.82 6.19
N ILE A 25 9.38 -9.10 6.88
CA ILE A 25 9.38 -8.97 8.35
C ILE A 25 8.44 -9.98 9.03
N GLY A 26 7.89 -10.94 8.28
CA GLY A 26 6.99 -11.99 8.78
C GLY A 26 5.55 -11.55 8.98
N ILE A 27 5.11 -10.45 8.34
CA ILE A 27 3.74 -9.96 8.39
C ILE A 27 3.02 -10.35 7.09
N GLU A 28 2.00 -11.18 7.22
CA GLU A 28 1.13 -11.52 6.09
C GLU A 28 0.22 -10.33 5.73
N ALA A 29 0.31 -9.91 4.47
CA ALA A 29 -0.43 -8.75 3.97
C ALA A 29 -1.01 -9.02 2.57
N GLU A 30 -2.18 -8.46 2.30
CA GLU A 30 -2.92 -8.64 1.06
C GLU A 30 -3.39 -7.29 0.51
N THR A 31 -3.09 -7.03 -0.76
CA THR A 31 -3.52 -5.80 -1.43
C THR A 31 -5.00 -5.85 -1.76
N LYS A 32 -5.74 -4.80 -1.41
CA LYS A 32 -7.12 -4.60 -1.85
C LYS A 32 -7.15 -3.75 -3.13
N GLU A 33 -8.19 -3.97 -3.93
CA GLU A 33 -8.48 -3.13 -5.09
C GLU A 33 -8.84 -1.72 -4.63
N ILE A 34 -8.38 -0.71 -5.37
CA ILE A 34 -8.59 0.71 -5.04
C ILE A 34 -10.08 1.04 -5.08
N GLY A 35 -10.57 1.76 -4.07
CA GLY A 35 -11.96 2.21 -3.95
C GLY A 35 -12.91 1.15 -3.39
N THR A 36 -12.39 -0.02 -2.98
CA THR A 36 -13.22 -1.08 -2.41
C THR A 36 -13.39 -0.98 -0.90
N ASP A 37 -12.45 -0.36 -0.19
CA ASP A 37 -12.50 -0.22 1.27
C ASP A 37 -13.19 1.07 1.70
N ASP A 38 -13.95 1.02 2.79
CA ASP A 38 -14.66 2.19 3.31
C ASP A 38 -13.71 3.24 3.91
N VAL A 39 -12.51 2.84 4.35
CA VAL A 39 -11.48 3.78 4.82
C VAL A 39 -11.08 4.78 3.72
N GLU A 40 -11.20 4.38 2.44
CA GLU A 40 -10.82 5.23 1.31
C GLU A 40 -11.80 6.38 1.05
N LYS A 41 -13.03 6.27 1.57
CA LYS A 41 -14.12 7.23 1.37
C LYS A 41 -14.17 8.32 2.44
N GLY A 42 -13.37 8.18 3.50
CA GLY A 42 -13.32 9.14 4.60
C GLY A 42 -12.40 10.33 4.33
N ASP A 43 -12.57 11.39 5.11
CA ASP A 43 -11.62 12.51 5.13
C ASP A 43 -10.28 12.09 5.76
N TYR A 44 -9.18 12.53 5.18
CA TYR A 44 -7.84 12.24 5.69
C TYR A 44 -7.46 13.22 6.81
N TYR A 45 -7.56 12.79 8.06
CA TYR A 45 -7.06 13.54 9.21
C TYR A 45 -5.67 13.02 9.59
N SER A 46 -4.62 13.82 9.41
CA SER A 46 -3.34 13.54 10.06
C SER A 46 -2.78 14.79 10.72
N GLY A 47 -2.18 14.66 11.90
CA GLY A 47 -1.51 15.78 12.57
C GLY A 47 -0.29 16.32 11.81
N SER A 48 0.19 15.59 10.80
CA SER A 48 1.30 15.98 9.92
C SER A 48 0.83 16.64 8.62
N PHE A 49 -0.45 16.49 8.26
CA PHE A 49 -1.07 17.16 7.13
C PHE A 49 -1.87 18.34 7.69
N THR A 50 -1.48 19.55 7.33
CA THR A 50 -2.22 20.77 7.70
C THR A 50 -3.70 20.60 7.42
N ASN A 51 -4.60 21.12 8.27
CA ASN A 51 -6.07 21.13 8.10
C ASN A 51 -6.58 21.76 6.79
N SER A 52 -5.69 22.15 5.88
CA SER A 52 -6.02 22.59 4.53
C SER A 52 -6.27 21.37 3.65
N PRO A 53 -7.33 21.37 2.83
CA PRO A 53 -7.53 20.33 1.82
C PRO A 53 -6.33 20.33 0.88
N ILE A 54 -5.59 19.23 0.88
CA ILE A 54 -4.45 19.00 -0.02
C ILE A 54 -4.87 17.87 -0.95
N MET A 55 -4.53 17.99 -2.24
CA MET A 55 -4.73 16.88 -3.16
C MET A 55 -3.82 15.71 -2.77
N THR A 56 -4.43 14.57 -2.46
CA THR A 56 -3.73 13.32 -2.14
C THR A 56 -4.07 12.28 -3.19
N THR A 57 -3.06 11.56 -3.67
CA THR A 57 -3.26 10.38 -4.51
C THR A 57 -3.44 9.16 -3.61
N ASN A 58 -4.59 8.53 -3.71
CA ASN A 58 -4.86 7.25 -3.05
C ASN A 58 -4.29 6.10 -3.88
N HIS A 59 -3.40 5.30 -3.29
CA HIS A 59 -2.83 4.10 -3.91
C HIS A 59 -3.59 2.82 -3.52
N GLY A 60 -4.58 2.91 -2.64
CA GLY A 60 -5.41 1.80 -2.18
C GLY A 60 -5.07 1.33 -0.77
N CYS A 61 -5.56 0.13 -0.44
CA CYS A 61 -5.46 -0.43 0.91
C CYS A 61 -4.70 -1.76 0.94
N ILE A 62 -4.05 -2.01 2.06
CA ILE A 62 -3.38 -3.27 2.39
C ILE A 62 -4.05 -3.84 3.62
N LYS A 63 -4.61 -5.04 3.50
CA LYS A 63 -5.15 -5.80 4.63
C LYS A 63 -4.02 -6.54 5.32
N ILE A 64 -3.89 -6.37 6.62
CA ILE A 64 -2.89 -7.10 7.41
C ILE A 64 -3.58 -8.28 8.10
N LYS A 65 -2.93 -9.44 8.10
CA LYS A 65 -3.39 -10.63 8.82
C LYS A 65 -2.56 -10.80 10.09
N ASN A 66 -3.18 -11.38 11.12
CA ASN A 66 -2.53 -11.70 12.41
C ASN A 66 -1.88 -10.50 13.14
N ALA A 67 -2.42 -9.29 12.95
CA ALA A 67 -1.98 -8.09 13.66
C ALA A 67 -3.19 -7.35 14.25
N ASN A 68 -2.92 -6.45 15.21
CA ASN A 68 -3.93 -5.56 15.78
C ASN A 68 -4.35 -4.41 14.84
N ILE A 69 -3.86 -4.43 13.60
CA ILE A 69 -4.15 -3.45 12.57
C ILE A 69 -4.90 -4.20 11.47
N ASP A 70 -6.12 -3.76 11.17
CA ASP A 70 -6.96 -4.42 10.16
C ASP A 70 -6.54 -4.03 8.73
N VAL A 71 -6.39 -2.72 8.50
CA VAL A 71 -6.14 -2.14 7.18
C VAL A 71 -5.19 -0.96 7.28
N VAL A 72 -4.26 -0.88 6.33
CA VAL A 72 -3.38 0.27 6.11
C VAL A 72 -3.69 0.86 4.74
N GLN A 73 -4.04 2.14 4.70
CA GLN A 73 -4.21 2.87 3.45
C GLN A 73 -2.91 3.57 3.05
N VAL A 74 -2.55 3.48 1.77
CA VAL A 74 -1.36 4.15 1.22
C VAL A 74 -1.80 5.39 0.47
N ILE A 75 -1.44 6.56 0.99
CA ILE A 75 -1.69 7.86 0.35
C ILE A 75 -0.38 8.58 0.04
N GLN A 76 -0.34 9.29 -1.08
CA GLN A 76 0.77 10.15 -1.48
C GLN A 76 0.30 11.61 -1.54
N LYS A 77 1.09 12.51 -0.95
CA LYS A 77 0.89 13.95 -1.08
C LYS A 77 1.28 14.41 -2.50
N GLY A 78 0.41 15.19 -3.14
CA GLY A 78 0.70 15.88 -4.42
C GLY A 78 1.67 17.04 -4.29
#